data_AF-A0A7C9TKM4-F1
#
_entry.id   AF-A0A7C9TKM4-F1
#
_cell.length_a   1.000
_cell.length_b   1.000
_cell.length_c   1.000
_cell.angle_alpha   90.00
_cell.angle_beta   90.00
_cell.angle_gamma   90.00
#
_symmetry.space_group_name_H-M   'P 1'
#
loop_
_entity.id
_entity.type
_entity.pdbx_description
1 polymer ?
#
loop_
_entity_poly.entity_id
_entity_poly.type
_entity_poly.pdbx_seq_one_letter_code
_entity_poly.pdbx_strand_id
1 'polypeptide(L)'
;MTPRTASSPTPQRATRWHLSPLTGALATAALLLAPGLAPAALPPDVQNIKDAEALLQWVRERPWVAAQLTRLDVREARVHWGASCTATFERQRPQDRLPPMPGPAAPLVFKAANCPLDRP
;
A
#
# COMPACT_ATOMS: atom_id res chain seq x y z
N MET A 1 -50.14 49.43 66.98
CA MET A 1 -48.78 49.54 67.56
C MET A 1 -48.19 48.15 67.67
N THR A 2 -46.92 48.05 67.29
CA THR A 2 -45.92 46.95 67.21
C THR A 2 -45.88 45.95 68.39
N PRO A 3 -45.11 44.83 68.33
CA PRO A 3 -44.15 44.42 67.29
C PRO A 3 -44.27 42.96 66.77
N ARG A 4 -43.77 42.72 65.55
CA ARG A 4 -43.25 41.41 65.13
C ARG A 4 -41.81 41.31 65.64
N THR A 5 -41.52 40.24 66.37
CA THR A 5 -40.16 39.91 66.83
C THR A 5 -39.49 39.00 65.80
N ALA A 6 -38.25 39.36 65.49
CA ALA A 6 -37.35 38.69 64.56
C ALA A 6 -36.55 37.56 65.25
N SER A 7 -36.21 36.52 64.47
CA SER A 7 -35.17 35.52 64.73
C SER A 7 -35.12 34.58 63.50
N SER A 8 -34.01 34.20 62.87
CA SER A 8 -32.57 34.31 63.10
C SER A 8 -31.85 34.09 61.75
N PRO A 9 -30.57 34.49 61.60
CA PRO A 9 -29.78 34.24 60.40
C PRO A 9 -29.15 32.84 60.43
N THR A 10 -29.17 32.13 59.30
CA THR A 10 -28.35 30.91 59.11
C THR A 10 -27.20 31.23 58.18
N PRO A 11 -25.94 30.92 58.56
CA PRO A 11 -24.77 31.25 57.76
C PRO A 11 -24.56 30.28 56.60
N GLN A 12 -23.92 30.86 55.59
CA GLN A 12 -23.42 30.33 54.33
C GLN A 12 -22.84 28.92 54.41
N ARG A 13 -23.06 28.12 53.36
CA ARG A 13 -22.07 27.16 52.90
C ARG A 13 -21.97 27.24 51.38
N ALA A 14 -21.05 28.09 50.94
CA ALA A 14 -20.58 28.12 49.57
C ALA A 14 -19.95 26.76 49.25
N THR A 15 -20.58 26.00 48.35
CA THR A 15 -20.04 24.75 47.83
C THR A 15 -18.86 25.10 46.92
N ARG A 16 -17.66 25.09 47.51
CA ARG A 16 -16.39 25.21 46.80
C ARG A 16 -16.23 23.94 45.95
N TRP A 17 -16.55 24.05 44.66
CA TRP A 17 -16.20 23.03 43.68
C TRP A 17 -14.67 22.98 43.58
N HIS A 18 -14.07 22.01 44.24
CA HIS A 18 -12.67 21.67 44.03
C HIS A 18 -12.56 21.00 42.66
N LEU A 19 -12.27 21.76 41.61
CA LEU A 19 -11.68 21.20 40.41
C LEU A 19 -10.26 20.75 40.77
N SER A 20 -10.08 19.44 40.91
CA SER A 20 -8.77 18.82 41.04
C SER A 20 -7.89 19.19 39.83
N PRO A 21 -6.70 19.78 40.02
CA PRO A 21 -5.74 20.02 38.96
C PRO A 21 -4.86 18.77 38.80
N LEU A 22 -5.42 17.68 38.28
CA LEU A 22 -4.66 16.42 38.07
C LEU A 22 -4.89 15.81 36.69
N THR A 23 -5.22 16.61 35.68
CA THR A 23 -5.52 16.14 34.32
C THR A 23 -4.82 17.01 33.26
N GLY A 24 -3.48 17.06 33.28
CA GLY A 24 -2.76 17.97 32.37
C GLY A 24 -1.48 17.48 31.70
N ALA A 25 -0.86 16.36 32.10
CA ALA A 25 0.53 16.11 31.69
C ALA A 25 0.85 14.71 31.10
N LEU A 26 -0.12 13.81 30.94
CA LEU A 26 0.16 12.43 30.50
C LEU A 26 -0.55 12.01 29.20
N ALA A 27 -1.21 12.92 28.49
CA ALA A 27 -1.92 12.60 27.24
C ALA A 27 -1.10 12.88 25.97
N THR A 28 0.13 13.39 26.07
CA THR A 28 0.95 13.77 24.89
C THR A 28 2.03 12.77 24.51
N ALA A 29 2.33 11.77 25.35
CA ALA A 29 3.42 10.82 25.09
C ALA A 29 3.00 9.58 24.28
N ALA A 30 1.71 9.29 24.15
CA ALA A 30 1.23 8.03 23.56
C ALA A 30 1.14 8.03 22.02
N LEU A 31 1.21 9.20 21.35
CA LEU A 31 1.07 9.27 19.89
C LEU A 31 2.38 9.00 19.11
N LEU A 32 3.54 8.93 19.76
CA LEU A 32 4.84 8.77 19.09
C LEU A 32 5.27 7.31 18.90
N LEU A 33 4.49 6.34 19.38
CA LEU A 33 4.87 4.92 19.48
C LEU A 33 4.23 4.00 18.43
N ALA A 34 3.57 4.55 17.42
CA ALA A 34 3.13 3.76 16.27
C ALA A 34 4.08 4.02 15.08
N PRO A 35 5.23 3.32 14.97
CA PRO A 35 5.85 3.19 13.67
C PRO A 35 4.84 2.43 12.81
N GLY A 36 4.14 3.15 11.94
CA GLY A 36 3.32 2.54 10.93
C GLY A 36 4.19 1.53 10.20
N LEU A 37 3.79 0.26 10.21
CA LEU A 37 4.28 -0.76 9.29
C LEU A 37 3.85 -0.30 7.90
N ALA A 38 4.54 0.71 7.36
CA ALA A 38 4.34 1.18 6.02
C ALA A 38 4.96 0.11 5.14
N PRO A 39 4.15 -0.62 4.39
CA PRO A 39 4.66 -1.59 3.46
C PRO A 39 5.42 -0.88 2.36
N ALA A 40 6.69 -1.24 2.22
CA ALA A 40 7.53 -0.69 1.17
C ALA A 40 7.10 -1.29 -0.18
N ALA A 41 6.27 -0.55 -0.91
CA ALA A 41 6.21 -0.72 -2.36
C ALA A 41 7.60 -0.40 -2.92
N LEU A 42 8.08 -1.18 -3.90
CA LEU A 42 9.35 -0.86 -4.54
C LEU A 42 9.23 0.48 -5.28
N PRO A 43 10.32 1.28 -5.28
CA PRO A 43 10.44 2.40 -6.20
C PRO A 43 10.17 1.98 -7.66
N PRO A 44 9.53 2.83 -8.49
CA PRO A 44 9.13 2.47 -9.85
C PRO A 44 10.29 2.02 -10.75
N ASP A 45 11.46 2.62 -10.60
CA ASP A 45 12.69 2.27 -11.31
C ASP A 45 13.15 0.84 -10.97
N VAL A 46 13.16 0.48 -9.69
CA VAL A 46 13.54 -0.87 -9.24
C VAL A 46 12.55 -1.92 -9.74
N GLN A 47 11.24 -1.60 -9.72
CA GLN A 47 10.22 -2.51 -10.23
C GLN A 47 10.36 -2.72 -11.75
N ASN A 48 10.55 -1.64 -12.51
CA ASN A 48 10.69 -1.70 -13.96
C ASN A 48 11.93 -2.51 -14.39
N ILE A 49 13.04 -2.41 -13.66
CA ILE A 49 14.25 -3.21 -13.91
C ILE A 49 13.93 -4.71 -13.75
N LYS A 50 13.26 -5.09 -12.65
CA LYS A 50 12.86 -6.49 -12.42
C LYS A 50 11.94 -7.02 -13.51
N ASP A 51 11.03 -6.17 -13.99
CA ASP A 51 10.12 -6.53 -15.06
C ASP A 51 10.84 -6.71 -16.39
N ALA A 52 11.77 -5.81 -16.71
CA ALA A 52 12.62 -5.92 -17.89
C ALA A 52 13.45 -7.21 -17.85
N GLU A 53 14.03 -7.56 -16.70
CA GLU A 53 14.75 -8.80 -16.49
C GLU A 53 13.87 -10.03 -16.70
N ALA A 54 12.63 -10.03 -16.20
CA ALA A 54 11.69 -11.13 -16.40
C ALA A 54 11.32 -11.31 -17.88
N LEU A 55 11.03 -10.23 -18.60
CA LEU A 55 10.76 -10.28 -20.04
C LEU A 55 11.98 -10.78 -20.81
N LEU A 56 13.18 -10.28 -20.48
CA LEU A 56 14.42 -10.69 -21.12
C LEU A 56 14.74 -12.17 -20.85
N GLN A 57 14.51 -12.65 -19.63
CA GLN A 57 14.71 -14.05 -19.26
C GLN A 57 13.81 -14.97 -20.08
N TRP A 58 12.53 -14.62 -20.24
CA TRP A 58 11.60 -15.38 -21.08
C TRP A 58 12.04 -15.47 -22.54
N VAL A 59 12.65 -14.40 -23.07
CA VAL A 59 13.24 -14.38 -24.42
C VAL A 59 14.47 -15.28 -24.52
N ARG A 60 15.36 -15.26 -23.52
CA ARG A 60 16.58 -16.10 -23.51
C ARG A 60 16.27 -17.58 -23.61
N GLU A 61 15.15 -18.01 -23.02
CA GLU A 61 14.68 -19.39 -23.07
C GLU A 61 14.08 -19.80 -24.42
N ARG A 62 13.88 -18.85 -25.35
CA ARG A 62 13.23 -19.05 -26.66
C ARG A 62 14.12 -18.55 -27.80
N PRO A 63 15.05 -19.40 -28.30
CA PRO A 63 16.00 -18.99 -29.33
C PRO A 63 15.35 -18.43 -30.60
N TRP A 64 14.19 -18.97 -31.01
CA TRP A 64 13.45 -18.50 -32.17
C TRP A 64 12.91 -17.07 -32.00
N VAL A 65 12.35 -16.77 -30.83
CA VAL A 65 11.89 -15.42 -30.48
C VAL A 65 13.08 -14.47 -30.36
N ALA A 66 14.15 -14.91 -29.69
CA ALA A 66 15.37 -14.10 -29.53
C ALA A 66 15.99 -13.69 -30.88
N ALA A 67 15.99 -14.58 -31.87
CA ALA A 67 16.51 -14.30 -33.20
C ALA A 67 15.72 -13.22 -33.97
N GLN A 68 14.48 -12.95 -33.56
CA GLN A 68 13.57 -12.01 -34.22
C GLN A 68 13.11 -10.90 -33.28
N LEU A 69 13.73 -10.76 -32.10
CA LEU A 69 13.32 -9.80 -31.09
C LEU A 69 13.38 -8.37 -31.66
N THR A 70 12.27 -7.64 -31.55
CA THR A 70 12.19 -6.25 -32.02
C THR A 70 12.08 -5.26 -30.87
N ARG A 71 11.33 -5.61 -29.81
CA ARG A 71 11.11 -4.70 -28.67
C ARG A 71 10.72 -5.45 -27.39
N LEU A 72 11.25 -4.99 -26.27
CA LEU A 72 10.73 -5.28 -24.93
C LEU A 72 9.98 -4.04 -24.42
N ASP A 73 8.68 -4.16 -24.18
CA ASP A 73 7.85 -3.09 -23.62
C ASP A 73 7.51 -3.42 -22.15
N VAL A 74 8.25 -2.80 -21.24
CA VAL A 74 8.08 -2.99 -19.79
C VAL A 74 6.75 -2.43 -19.30
N ARG A 75 6.29 -1.31 -19.87
CA ARG A 75 5.09 -0.60 -19.43
C ARG A 75 3.83 -1.38 -19.79
N GLU A 76 3.80 -1.97 -20.97
CA GLU A 76 2.70 -2.83 -21.42
C GLU A 76 2.87 -4.31 -21.05
N ALA A 77 4.01 -4.67 -20.43
CA ALA A 77 4.39 -6.04 -20.14
C ALA A 77 4.32 -6.95 -21.39
N ARG A 78 5.00 -6.51 -22.46
CA ARG A 78 4.98 -7.16 -23.78
C ARG A 78 6.37 -7.41 -24.34
N VAL A 79 6.50 -8.52 -25.05
CA VAL A 79 7.64 -8.83 -25.91
C VAL A 79 7.15 -8.83 -27.35
N HIS A 80 7.83 -8.11 -28.24
CA HIS A 80 7.54 -8.07 -29.66
C HIS A 80 8.66 -8.73 -30.46
N TRP A 81 8.29 -9.53 -31.46
CA TRP A 81 9.23 -10.15 -32.40
C TRP A 81 8.61 -10.26 -33.79
N GLY A 82 9.46 -10.42 -34.80
CA GLY A 82 9.03 -10.51 -36.20
C GLY A 82 8.21 -9.28 -36.63
N ALA A 83 7.37 -9.46 -37.65
CA ALA A 83 6.60 -8.35 -38.22
C ALA A 83 5.42 -7.90 -37.33
N SER A 84 4.77 -8.83 -36.63
CA SER A 84 3.53 -8.53 -35.87
C SER A 84 3.29 -9.47 -34.69
N CYS A 85 4.33 -10.19 -34.24
CA CYS A 85 4.20 -11.14 -33.14
C CYS A 85 4.40 -10.46 -31.79
N THR A 86 3.58 -10.85 -30.82
CA THR A 86 3.58 -10.29 -29.47
C THR A 86 3.24 -11.38 -28.45
N ALA A 87 3.96 -11.34 -27.34
CA ALA A 87 3.68 -12.10 -26.13
C ALA A 87 3.30 -11.11 -25.04
N THR A 88 2.21 -11.41 -24.36
CA THR A 88 1.67 -10.62 -23.25
C THR A 88 1.95 -11.32 -21.94
N PHE A 89 2.31 -10.52 -20.93
CA PHE A 89 2.56 -10.96 -19.58
C PHE A 89 1.56 -10.30 -18.64
N GLU A 90 1.31 -10.96 -17.51
CA GLU A 90 0.47 -10.38 -16.46
C GLU A 90 1.11 -10.58 -15.09
N ARG A 91 0.67 -9.78 -14.13
CA ARG A 91 1.08 -9.95 -12.73
C ARG A 91 0.43 -11.21 -12.19
N GLN A 92 1.23 -12.11 -11.63
CA GLN A 92 0.71 -13.26 -10.92
C GLN A 92 -0.14 -12.77 -9.75
N ARG A 93 -1.47 -12.94 -9.83
CA ARG A 93 -2.34 -12.53 -8.73
C ARG A 93 -2.21 -13.51 -7.57
N PRO A 94 -2.15 -13.04 -6.32
CA PRO A 94 -2.45 -13.88 -5.18
C PRO A 94 -3.84 -14.50 -5.40
N GLN A 95 -4.00 -15.76 -5.01
CA GLN A 95 -5.30 -16.45 -5.06
C GLN A 95 -6.37 -15.54 -4.45
N ASP A 96 -7.55 -15.46 -5.07
CA ASP A 96 -8.63 -14.49 -4.79
C ASP A 96 -9.14 -14.45 -3.33
N ARG A 97 -8.58 -15.29 -2.45
CA ARG A 97 -8.90 -15.41 -1.04
C ARG A 97 -8.05 -14.55 -0.11
N LEU A 98 -6.92 -14.00 -0.55
CA LEU A 98 -6.12 -13.13 0.31
C LEU A 98 -6.35 -11.65 -0.02
N PRO A 99 -6.53 -10.78 1.00
CA PRO A 99 -6.52 -9.34 0.79
C PRO A 99 -5.18 -8.93 0.16
N PRO A 100 -5.17 -7.90 -0.70
CA PRO A 100 -3.94 -7.43 -1.34
C PRO A 100 -2.92 -7.07 -0.26
N MET A 101 -1.88 -7.91 -0.14
CA MET A 101 -0.81 -7.68 0.81
C MET A 101 0.05 -6.55 0.28
N PRO A 102 0.27 -5.51 1.09
CA PRO A 102 1.08 -4.41 0.62
C PRO A 102 2.56 -4.83 0.46
N GLY A 103 3.19 -4.42 -0.64
CA GLY A 103 4.57 -4.80 -0.96
C GLY A 103 4.93 -4.55 -2.43
N PRO A 104 6.04 -5.12 -2.91
CA PRO A 104 6.41 -5.09 -4.32
C PRO A 104 5.30 -5.60 -5.23
N ALA A 105 5.25 -5.11 -6.47
CA ALA A 105 4.32 -5.68 -7.44
C ALA A 105 4.68 -7.16 -7.68
N ALA A 106 3.66 -7.99 -7.88
CA ALA A 106 3.87 -9.41 -8.14
C ALA A 106 4.72 -9.64 -9.41
N PRO A 107 5.41 -10.77 -9.54
CA PRO A 107 6.18 -11.09 -10.75
C PRO A 107 5.32 -11.09 -12.01
N LEU A 108 5.93 -10.74 -13.14
CA LEU A 108 5.34 -10.96 -14.46
C LEU A 108 5.41 -12.44 -14.82
N VAL A 109 4.30 -12.99 -15.30
CA VAL A 109 4.21 -14.35 -15.82
C VAL A 109 3.67 -14.33 -17.24
N PHE A 110 4.18 -15.22 -18.08
CA PHE A 110 3.70 -15.37 -19.45
C PHE A 110 2.22 -15.74 -19.44
N LYS A 111 1.42 -15.00 -20.22
CA LYS A 111 -0.01 -15.25 -20.35
C LYS A 111 -0.37 -15.89 -21.68
N ALA A 112 0.05 -15.25 -22.77
CA ALA A 112 -0.34 -15.64 -24.12
C ALA A 112 0.60 -15.03 -25.16
N ALA A 113 0.60 -15.63 -26.35
CA ALA A 113 1.23 -15.11 -27.55
C ALA A 113 0.30 -15.28 -28.75
N ASN A 114 0.42 -14.39 -29.74
CA ASN A 114 -0.36 -14.46 -30.97
C ASN A 114 0.36 -15.19 -32.13
N CYS A 115 1.56 -15.72 -31.89
CA CYS A 115 2.38 -16.42 -32.86
C CYS A 115 3.04 -17.66 -32.24
N PRO A 116 3.53 -18.61 -33.05
CA PRO A 116 4.37 -19.71 -32.58
C PRO A 116 5.60 -19.20 -31.83
N LEU A 117 5.88 -19.83 -30.68
CA LEU A 117 7.05 -19.52 -29.86
C LEU A 117 8.29 -20.28 -30.30
N ASP A 118 8.09 -21.37 -31.05
CA ASP A 118 9.13 -22.22 -31.61
C ASP A 118 9.18 -22.07 -33.13
N ARG A 119 10.26 -22.56 -33.72
CA ARG A 119 10.41 -22.61 -35.18
C ARG A 119 9.27 -23.48 -35.75
N PRO A 120 8.49 -22.99 -36.74
CA PRO A 120 7.47 -23.78 -37.42
C PRO A 120 8.06 -25.00 -38.15
#